data_AF-A0A438CM92-F1
#
_entry.id   AF-A0A438CM92-F1
#
_cell.length_a   1.000
_cell.length_b   1.000
_cell.length_c   1.000
_cell.angle_alpha   90.00
_cell.angle_beta   90.00
_cell.angle_gamma   90.00
#
_symmetry.space_group_name_H-M   'P 1'
#
loop_
_entity.id
_entity.type
_entity.pdbx_description
1 polymer ?
#
loop_
_entity_poly.entity_id
_entity_poly.type
_entity_poly.pdbx_seq_one_letter_code
_entity_poly.pdbx_strand_id
1 'polypeptide(L)'
;MWLKVDGFKDLVKGLYSFILASNLKVLMEDLKAWNKGVCCNVAACKCCALDQIDYWDGKEREGHLSLEERDARRLAVEEFNYWAVLEETS
;
A
#
# COMPACT_ATOMS: atom_id res chain seq x y z
N MET A 1 31.28 -24.40 33.16
CA MET A 1 32.65 -24.52 32.58
C MET A 1 32.56 -24.81 31.07
N TRP A 2 31.95 -23.91 30.29
CA TRP A 2 31.74 -24.09 28.84
C TRP A 2 32.21 -22.86 28.03
N LEU A 3 32.16 -21.68 28.65
CA LEU A 3 32.66 -20.41 28.11
C LEU A 3 34.18 -20.33 27.87
N LYS A 4 34.95 -21.37 28.27
CA LYS A 4 36.41 -21.43 28.08
C LYS A 4 36.83 -22.31 26.89
N VAL A 5 35.88 -22.90 26.17
CA VAL A 5 36.17 -23.70 24.97
C VAL A 5 36.47 -22.75 23.82
N ASP A 6 37.66 -22.87 23.23
CA ASP A 6 38.04 -22.11 22.04
C ASP A 6 37.00 -22.31 20.93
N GLY A 7 36.56 -21.20 20.32
CA GLY A 7 35.52 -21.18 19.28
C GLY A 7 34.07 -21.12 19.77
N PHE A 8 33.78 -21.29 21.07
CA PHE A 8 32.40 -21.16 21.58
C PHE A 8 31.83 -19.75 21.38
N LYS A 9 32.65 -18.72 21.60
CA LYS A 9 32.26 -17.32 21.39
C LYS A 9 31.93 -17.01 19.93
N ASP A 10 32.68 -17.60 19.00
CA ASP A 10 32.48 -17.41 17.57
C ASP A 10 31.26 -18.19 17.07
N LEU A 11 31.00 -19.38 17.62
CA LEU A 11 29.78 -20.14 17.37
C LEU A 11 28.53 -19.36 17.83
N VAL A 12 28.54 -18.80 19.05
CA VAL A 12 27.41 -18.00 19.56
C VAL A 12 27.19 -16.76 18.71
N LYS A 13 28.26 -16.07 18.27
CA LYS A 13 28.16 -14.95 17.34
C LYS A 13 27.57 -15.37 15.99
N GLY A 14 28.01 -16.51 15.45
CA GLY A 14 27.49 -17.07 14.19
C GLY A 14 26.02 -17.46 14.27
N LEU A 15 25.59 -18.06 15.37
CA LEU A 15 24.18 -18.39 15.61
C LEU A 15 23.32 -17.12 15.75
N TYR A 16 23.81 -16.13 16.50
CA TYR A 16 23.10 -14.85 16.66
C TYR A 16 22.97 -14.10 15.33
N SER A 17 24.05 -14.05 14.53
CA SER A 17 24.01 -13.41 13.21
C SER A 17 23.10 -14.16 12.23
N PHE A 18 23.08 -15.49 12.29
CA PHE A 18 22.17 -16.31 11.49
C PHE A 18 20.71 -16.07 11.84
N ILE A 19 20.36 -16.07 13.14
CA ILE A 19 19.00 -15.81 13.62
C ILE A 19 18.57 -14.40 13.20
N LEU A 20 19.44 -13.39 13.38
CA LEU A 20 19.16 -12.02 12.97
C LEU A 20 18.95 -11.91 11.46
N ALA A 21 19.79 -12.56 10.65
CA ALA A 21 19.64 -12.57 9.19
C ALA A 21 18.35 -13.26 8.74
N SER A 22 17.96 -14.36 9.41
CA SER A 22 16.70 -15.05 9.14
C SER A 22 15.50 -14.17 9.46
N ASN A 23 15.51 -13.51 10.63
CA ASN A 23 14.42 -12.60 11.03
C ASN A 23 14.31 -11.40 10.11
N LEU A 24 15.44 -10.83 9.67
CA LEU A 24 15.45 -9.71 8.74
C LEU A 24 14.88 -10.10 7.37
N LYS A 25 15.16 -11.32 6.89
CA LYS A 25 14.57 -11.81 5.63
C LYS A 25 13.06 -11.91 5.71
N VAL A 26 12.52 -12.51 6.78
CA VAL A 26 11.08 -12.63 6.98
C VAL A 26 10.43 -11.25 7.03
N LEU A 27 10.99 -10.32 7.82
CA LEU A 27 10.49 -8.96 7.91
C LEU A 27 10.50 -8.23 6.55
N MET A 28 11.53 -8.45 5.74
CA MET A 28 11.65 -7.85 4.41
C MET A 28 10.60 -8.42 3.44
N GLU A 29 10.24 -9.70 3.56
CA GLU A 29 9.17 -10.31 2.78
C GLU A 29 7.79 -9.77 3.19
N ASP A 30 7.55 -9.66 4.50
CA ASP A 30 6.32 -9.09 5.04
C ASP A 30 6.13 -7.63 4.60
N LEU A 31 7.21 -6.83 4.63
CA LEU A 31 7.18 -5.44 4.17
C LEU A 31 6.88 -5.34 2.67
N LYS A 32 7.44 -6.24 1.85
CA LYS A 32 7.14 -6.30 0.41
C LYS A 32 5.69 -6.67 0.16
N ALA A 33 5.16 -7.64 0.89
CA ALA A 33 3.77 -8.06 0.76
C ALA A 33 2.82 -6.93 1.17
N TRP A 34 3.12 -6.24 2.28
CA TRP A 34 2.36 -5.09 2.75
C TRP A 34 2.41 -3.93 1.74
N ASN A 35 3.60 -3.52 1.27
CA ASN A 35 3.73 -2.48 0.25
C ASN A 35 2.96 -2.82 -1.02
N LYS A 36 3.08 -4.06 -1.51
CA LYS A 36 2.33 -4.50 -2.70
C LYS A 36 0.82 -4.42 -2.47
N GLY A 37 0.34 -4.89 -1.32
CA GLY A 37 -1.08 -4.83 -0.96
C GLY A 37 -1.61 -3.40 -0.87
N VAL A 38 -0.88 -2.51 -0.20
CA VAL A 38 -1.24 -1.09 -0.05
C VAL A 38 -1.22 -0.37 -1.39
N CYS A 39 -0.15 -0.50 -2.19
CA CYS A 39 -0.09 0.11 -3.51
C CYS A 39 -1.19 -0.40 -4.46
N CYS A 40 -1.46 -1.71 -4.45
CA CYS A 40 -2.58 -2.27 -5.23
C CYS A 40 -3.93 -1.72 -4.75
N ASN A 41 -4.12 -1.53 -3.44
CA ASN A 41 -5.35 -0.97 -2.90
C ASN A 41 -5.53 0.50 -3.30
N VAL A 42 -4.46 1.32 -3.20
CA VAL A 42 -4.47 2.73 -3.65
C VAL A 42 -4.79 2.83 -5.14
N ALA A 43 -4.12 2.04 -5.99
CA ALA A 43 -4.38 2.03 -7.42
C ALA A 43 -5.81 1.58 -7.75
N ALA A 44 -6.31 0.53 -7.07
CA ALA A 44 -7.68 0.05 -7.25
C ALA A 44 -8.71 1.11 -6.84
N CYS A 45 -8.53 1.76 -5.69
CA CYS A 45 -9.41 2.83 -5.23
C CYS A 45 -9.40 4.04 -6.17
N LYS A 46 -8.23 4.43 -6.70
CA LYS A 46 -8.10 5.47 -7.72
C LYS A 46 -8.89 5.13 -8.98
N CYS A 47 -8.77 3.90 -9.49
CA CYS A 47 -9.54 3.44 -10.65
C CYS A 47 -11.05 3.45 -10.38
N CYS A 48 -11.50 2.96 -9.22
CA CYS A 48 -12.91 3.00 -8.85
C CYS A 48 -13.47 4.44 -8.79
N ALA A 49 -12.70 5.39 -8.28
CA ALA A 49 -13.09 6.79 -8.26
C ALA A 49 -13.17 7.37 -9.69
N LEU A 50 -12.25 6.99 -10.57
CA LEU A 50 -12.28 7.37 -11.98
C LEU A 50 -13.51 6.82 -12.71
N ASP A 51 -13.84 5.54 -12.51
CA ASP A 51 -15.04 4.92 -13.10
C ASP A 51 -16.33 5.64 -12.67
N GLN A 52 -16.39 6.12 -11.42
CA GLN A 52 -17.52 6.93 -10.94
C GLN A 52 -17.59 8.30 -11.63
N ILE A 53 -16.44 8.95 -11.87
CA ILE A 53 -16.39 10.22 -12.62
C ILE A 53 -16.87 9.99 -14.06
N ASP A 54 -16.38 8.94 -14.72
CA ASP A 54 -16.77 8.58 -16.09
C ASP A 54 -18.27 8.28 -16.20
N TYR A 55 -18.84 7.62 -15.19
CA TYR A 55 -20.28 7.40 -15.09
C TYR A 55 -21.07 8.72 -15.04
N TRP A 56 -20.66 9.67 -14.19
CA TRP A 56 -21.31 10.97 -14.09
C TRP A 56 -21.15 11.81 -15.36
N ASP A 57 -20.00 11.75 -16.01
CA ASP A 57 -19.74 12.40 -17.30
C ASP A 57 -20.59 11.78 -18.43
N GLY A 58 -20.82 10.46 -18.41
CA GLY A 58 -21.79 9.80 -19.26
C GLY A 58 -23.21 10.32 -19.04
N LYS A 59 -23.64 10.37 -17.78
CA LYS A 59 -24.98 10.82 -17.40
C LYS A 59 -25.23 12.29 -17.73
N GLU A 60 -24.23 13.15 -17.56
CA GLU A 60 -24.31 14.57 -17.93
C GLU A 60 -24.43 14.78 -19.45
N ARG A 61 -23.88 13.87 -20.26
CA ARG A 61 -24.08 13.89 -21.72
C ARG A 61 -25.49 13.49 -22.13
N GLU A 62 -26.17 12.66 -21.33
CA GLU A 62 -27.55 12.22 -21.57
C GLU A 62 -28.59 13.26 -21.11
N GLY A 63 -28.23 14.17 -20.20
CA GLY A 63 -29.12 15.23 -19.71
C GLY A 63 -28.51 16.05 -18.56
N HIS A 64 -29.27 16.99 -18.01
CA HIS A 64 -28.80 17.79 -16.87
C HIS A 64 -28.76 16.97 -15.58
N LEU A 65 -27.60 16.98 -14.91
CA LEU A 65 -27.46 16.47 -13.54
C LEU A 65 -28.24 17.34 -12.55
N SER A 66 -28.88 16.69 -11.57
CA SER A 66 -29.47 17.35 -10.41
C SER A 66 -28.39 17.97 -9.51
N LEU A 67 -28.79 18.82 -8.55
CA LEU A 67 -27.85 19.41 -7.59
C LEU A 67 -27.14 18.32 -6.76
N GLU A 68 -27.89 17.33 -6.28
CA GLU A 68 -27.36 16.21 -5.50
C GLU A 68 -26.38 15.36 -6.32
N GLU A 69 -26.67 15.14 -7.59
CA GLU A 69 -25.80 14.39 -8.51
C GLU A 69 -24.51 15.15 -8.83
N ARG A 70 -24.59 16.48 -8.95
CA ARG A 70 -23.40 17.33 -9.11
C ARG A 70 -22.51 17.28 -7.87
N ASP A 71 -23.10 17.28 -6.68
CA ASP A 71 -22.35 17.11 -5.44
C ASP A 71 -21.71 15.71 -5.35
N ALA A 72 -22.42 14.66 -5.78
CA ALA A 72 -21.85 13.31 -5.86
C ALA A 72 -20.67 13.22 -6.85
N ARG A 73 -20.78 13.85 -8.03
CA ARG A 73 -19.67 13.96 -8.99
C ARG A 73 -18.48 14.70 -8.39
N ARG A 74 -18.71 15.82 -7.67
CA ARG A 74 -17.64 16.55 -6.98
C ARG A 74 -16.91 15.65 -5.98
N LEU A 75 -17.65 14.90 -5.17
CA LEU A 75 -17.07 13.97 -4.19
C LEU A 75 -16.23 12.89 -4.86
N ALA A 76 -16.67 12.32 -5.99
CA ALA A 76 -15.88 11.35 -6.74
C ALA A 76 -14.56 11.94 -7.27
N VAL A 77 -14.57 13.20 -7.71
CA VAL A 77 -13.34 13.94 -8.10
C VAL A 77 -12.42 14.20 -6.91
N GLU A 78 -12.96 14.60 -5.76
CA GLU A 78 -12.18 14.78 -4.52
C GLU A 78 -11.55 13.46 -4.06
N GLU A 79 -12.30 12.35 -4.14
CA GLU A 79 -11.81 11.01 -3.82
C GLU A 79 -10.71 10.56 -4.79
N PHE A 80 -10.88 10.77 -6.09
CA PHE A 80 -9.84 10.50 -7.08
C PHE A 80 -8.55 11.29 -6.77
N ASN A 81 -8.67 12.58 -6.47
CA ASN A 81 -7.51 13.42 -6.12
C ASN A 81 -6.84 12.94 -4.84
N TYR A 82 -7.61 12.53 -3.83
CA TYR A 82 -7.06 11.95 -2.60
C TYR A 82 -6.22 10.70 -2.88
N TRP A 83 -6.74 9.76 -3.67
CA TRP A 83 -6.01 8.55 -4.04
C TRP A 83 -4.81 8.83 -4.95
N ALA A 84 -4.90 9.81 -5.84
CA ALA A 84 -3.79 10.25 -6.68
C ALA A 84 -2.62 10.82 -5.85
N VAL A 85 -2.90 11.66 -4.86
CA VAL A 85 -1.87 12.20 -3.94
C VAL A 85 -1.24 11.09 -3.10
N LEU A 86 -2.03 10.13 -2.63
CA LEU A 86 -1.52 8.96 -1.91
C LEU A 86 -0.59 8.08 -2.75
N GLU A 87 -0.87 7.96 -4.05
CA GLU A 87 -0.02 7.22 -5.00
C GLU A 87 1.29 7.97 -5.26
N GLU A 88 1.27 9.31 -5.37
CA GLU A 88 2.47 10.13 -5.55
C GLU A 88 3.37 10.18 -4.30
N THR A 89 2.80 9.89 -3.12
CA THR A 89 3.50 9.95 -1.83
C THR A 89 3.86 8.58 -1.24
N SER A 90 3.48 7.47 -1.90
CA SER A 90 3.89 6.08 -1.56
C SER A 90 5.18 5.66 -2.24
#